data_AF-A0A179ILA0-F1
#
_entry.id   AF-A0A179ILA0-F1
#
_cell.length_a   1.000
_cell.length_b   1.000
_cell.length_c   1.000
_cell.angle_alpha   90.00
_cell.angle_beta   90.00
_cell.angle_gamma   90.00
#
_symmetry.space_group_name_H-M   'P 1'
#
loop_
_entity.id
_entity.type
_entity.pdbx_description
1 polymer ?
#
loop_
_entity_poly.entity_id
_entity_poly.type
_entity_poly.pdbx_seq_one_letter_code
_entity_poly.pdbx_strand_id
1 'polypeptide(L)'
;MPEWKEALSVPAFGLGFMLLVGAIAYGLRLDLTREIAVGTIRTFLQLMAAGAVLSWLFRARSPAWLLLPLGAMLGVAAWTAWKKAGRRPGAFFRIALALTLAEAVAMGLFFGLRIVPARPETIVPMSGMIVGNAMIVAGLFYDRLLAGRREREEVLILWLSLGADRRQAYREIAQEAVRATMLPSLDTLKTVGIVQLPGMMTGMIVAGASPLLAIGYQILIMYAIAGGAAVTAATLYVLSVPLVFTSAHQLRR
;
A
#
# COMPACT_ATOMS: atom_id res chain seq x y z
N MET A 1 4.02 5.90 36.03
CA MET A 1 2.82 5.03 35.96
C MET A 1 3.21 3.74 35.26
N PRO A 2 2.53 2.59 35.47
CA PRO A 2 2.85 1.37 34.73
C PRO A 2 2.61 1.57 33.22
N GLU A 3 3.55 1.13 32.37
CA GLU A 3 3.53 1.31 30.90
C GLU A 3 2.21 0.86 30.24
N TRP A 4 1.57 -0.18 30.77
CA TRP A 4 0.29 -0.68 30.25
C TRP A 4 -0.89 0.28 30.47
N LYS A 5 -0.84 1.14 31.51
CA LYS A 5 -1.88 2.16 31.73
C LYS A 5 -1.82 3.26 30.69
N GLU A 6 -0.62 3.70 30.30
CA GLU A 6 -0.43 4.68 29.23
C GLU A 6 -0.77 4.09 27.86
N ALA A 7 -0.40 2.83 27.62
CA ALA A 7 -0.74 2.11 26.39
C ALA A 7 -2.26 1.99 26.15
N LEU A 8 -3.08 1.97 27.21
CA LEU A 8 -4.54 1.95 27.11
C LEU A 8 -5.19 3.35 27.17
N SER A 9 -4.63 4.27 27.96
CA SER A 9 -5.24 5.59 28.16
C SER A 9 -5.15 6.46 26.90
N VAL A 10 -4.02 6.42 26.19
CA VAL A 10 -3.81 7.25 24.99
C VAL A 10 -4.79 6.88 23.85
N PRO A 11 -4.97 5.59 23.48
CA PRO A 11 -5.99 5.20 22.51
C PRO A 11 -7.42 5.51 22.98
N ALA A 12 -7.69 5.43 24.29
CA ALA A 12 -9.01 5.75 24.84
C ALA A 12 -9.39 7.22 24.63
N PHE A 13 -8.44 8.16 24.76
CA PHE A 13 -8.68 9.56 24.36
C PHE A 13 -8.93 9.70 22.85
N GLY A 14 -8.27 8.88 22.03
CA GLY A 14 -8.49 8.82 20.58
C GLY A 14 -9.92 8.44 20.17
N LEU A 15 -10.65 7.69 21.01
CA LEU A 15 -12.04 7.30 20.74
C LEU A 15 -12.96 8.53 20.63
N GLY A 16 -12.70 9.61 21.36
CA GLY A 16 -13.48 10.85 21.27
C GLY A 16 -13.48 11.43 19.85
N PHE A 17 -12.33 11.40 19.17
CA PHE A 17 -12.23 11.84 17.78
C PHE A 17 -13.01 10.93 16.82
N MET A 18 -12.95 9.61 17.03
CA MET A 18 -13.70 8.67 16.18
C MET A 18 -15.22 8.76 16.41
N LEU A 19 -15.66 9.06 17.64
CA LEU A 19 -17.06 9.37 17.95
C LEU A 19 -17.52 10.64 17.24
N LEU A 20 -16.69 11.69 17.22
CA LEU A 20 -16.98 12.91 16.46
C LEU A 20 -17.11 12.63 14.96
N VAL A 21 -16.19 11.85 14.38
CA VAL A 21 -16.26 11.42 12.97
C VAL A 21 -17.54 10.61 12.70
N GLY A 22 -17.91 9.72 13.63
CA GLY A 22 -19.15 8.95 13.57
C GLY A 22 -20.39 9.84 13.63
N ALA A 23 -20.41 10.84 14.50
CA ALA A 23 -21.51 11.79 14.62
C ALA A 23 -21.68 12.65 13.36
N ILE A 24 -20.56 13.13 12.78
CA ILE A 24 -20.57 13.85 11.50
C ILE A 24 -21.10 12.95 10.38
N ALA A 25 -20.59 11.71 10.27
CA ALA A 25 -21.03 10.77 9.25
C ALA A 25 -22.52 10.40 9.37
N TYR A 26 -23.02 10.28 10.61
CA TYR A 26 -24.43 10.05 10.89
C TYR A 26 -25.29 11.27 10.52
N GLY A 27 -24.87 12.48 10.93
CA GLY A 27 -25.57 13.72 10.59
C GLY A 27 -25.65 13.99 9.09
N LEU A 28 -24.59 13.62 8.35
CA LEU A 28 -24.53 13.73 6.89
C LEU A 28 -25.13 12.51 6.15
N ARG A 29 -25.66 11.51 6.87
CA ARG A 29 -26.25 10.28 6.30
C ARG A 29 -25.34 9.57 5.29
N LEU A 30 -24.05 9.44 5.63
CA LEU A 30 -23.05 8.84 4.73
C LEU A 30 -23.03 7.30 4.74
N ASP A 31 -23.87 6.65 5.56
CA ASP A 31 -23.89 5.19 5.77
C ASP A 31 -22.54 4.56 6.17
N LEU A 32 -21.62 5.37 6.73
CA LEU A 32 -20.27 4.96 7.13
C LEU A 32 -20.14 4.52 8.59
N THR A 33 -21.18 4.64 9.41
CA THR A 33 -21.10 4.40 10.87
C THR A 33 -20.52 3.02 11.21
N ARG A 34 -20.95 1.99 10.48
CA ARG A 34 -20.43 0.62 10.67
C ARG A 34 -18.96 0.50 10.24
N GLU A 35 -18.58 1.15 9.14
CA GLU A 35 -17.19 1.13 8.67
C GLU A 35 -16.25 1.85 9.64
N ILE A 36 -16.69 2.98 10.20
CA ILE A 36 -15.96 3.75 11.22
C ILE A 36 -15.77 2.90 12.49
N ALA A 37 -16.84 2.27 12.99
CA ALA A 37 -16.77 1.44 14.19
C ALA A 37 -15.84 0.23 13.99
N VAL A 38 -16.01 -0.51 12.88
CA VAL A 38 -15.17 -1.67 12.55
C VAL A 38 -13.72 -1.24 12.34
N GLY A 39 -13.48 -0.12 11.64
CA GLY A 39 -12.15 0.44 11.41
C GLY A 39 -11.44 0.83 12.69
N THR A 40 -12.15 1.46 13.62
CA THR A 40 -11.62 1.88 14.93
C THR A 40 -11.19 0.66 15.76
N ILE A 41 -12.07 -0.33 15.92
CA ILE A 41 -11.77 -1.56 16.68
C ILE A 41 -10.62 -2.33 16.03
N ARG A 42 -10.67 -2.49 14.71
CA ARG A 42 -9.64 -3.21 13.95
C ARG A 42 -8.28 -2.54 14.07
N THR A 43 -8.20 -1.22 13.98
CA THR A 43 -6.95 -0.46 14.10
C THR A 43 -6.31 -0.68 15.48
N PHE A 44 -7.11 -0.58 16.54
CA PHE A 44 -6.64 -0.83 17.90
C PHE A 44 -6.07 -2.24 18.05
N LEU A 45 -6.84 -3.26 17.67
CA LEU A 45 -6.40 -4.66 17.77
C LEU A 45 -5.17 -4.96 16.92
N GLN A 46 -5.11 -4.42 15.69
CA GLN A 46 -3.98 -4.64 14.78
C GLN A 46 -2.69 -3.98 15.29
N LEU A 47 -2.75 -2.77 15.82
CA LEU A 47 -1.58 -2.09 16.37
C LEU A 47 -1.07 -2.77 17.64
N MET A 48 -1.97 -3.22 18.53
CA MET A 48 -1.59 -4.00 19.71
C MET A 48 -0.93 -5.33 19.32
N ALA A 49 -1.52 -6.06 18.37
CA ALA A 49 -0.95 -7.30 17.86
C ALA A 49 0.41 -7.07 17.19
N ALA A 50 0.55 -6.02 16.36
CA ALA A 50 1.81 -5.68 15.71
C ALA A 50 2.90 -5.34 16.74
N GLY A 51 2.57 -4.56 17.77
CA GLY A 51 3.50 -4.25 18.87
C GLY A 51 3.97 -5.52 19.60
N ALA A 52 3.05 -6.44 19.90
CA ALA A 52 3.38 -7.73 20.51
C ALA A 52 4.31 -8.56 19.61
N VAL A 53 3.98 -8.71 18.32
CA VAL A 53 4.80 -9.44 17.34
C VAL A 53 6.19 -8.82 17.21
N LEU A 54 6.30 -7.50 17.12
CA LEU A 54 7.60 -6.81 17.03
C LEU A 54 8.43 -7.00 18.30
N SER A 55 7.81 -6.89 19.49
CA SER A 55 8.52 -7.12 20.75
C SER A 55 9.07 -8.54 20.88
N TRP A 56 8.33 -9.53 20.38
CA TRP A 56 8.79 -10.92 20.31
C TRP A 56 9.91 -11.09 19.27
N LEU A 57 9.74 -10.51 18.08
CA LEU A 57 10.70 -10.58 16.98
C LEU A 57 12.07 -10.02 17.39
N PHE A 58 12.09 -8.88 18.09
CA PHE A 58 13.32 -8.25 18.55
C PHE A 58 14.08 -9.10 19.59
N ARG A 59 13.39 -9.99 20.31
CA ARG A 59 14.02 -10.93 21.27
C ARG A 59 14.59 -12.17 20.59
N ALA A 60 14.01 -12.61 19.47
CA ALA A 60 14.32 -13.88 18.83
C ALA A 60 15.71 -13.95 18.18
N ARG A 61 16.41 -12.81 17.97
CA ARG A 61 17.80 -12.64 17.47
C ARG A 61 18.20 -13.39 16.17
N SER A 62 17.29 -14.14 15.54
CA SER A 62 17.56 -14.86 14.29
C SER A 62 16.97 -14.10 13.07
N PRO A 63 17.78 -13.82 12.03
CA PRO A 63 17.32 -13.15 10.81
C PRO A 63 16.22 -13.90 10.06
N ALA A 64 16.11 -15.22 10.23
CA ALA A 64 15.09 -16.02 9.54
C ALA A 64 13.66 -15.62 9.92
N TRP A 65 13.48 -15.10 11.14
CA TRP A 65 12.16 -14.68 11.63
C TRP A 65 11.64 -13.41 10.96
N LEU A 66 12.47 -12.68 10.19
CA LEU A 66 12.00 -11.52 9.41
C LEU A 66 11.00 -11.90 8.33
N LEU A 67 11.09 -13.12 7.80
CA LEU A 67 10.23 -13.57 6.71
C LEU A 67 8.76 -13.66 7.14
N LEU A 68 8.48 -13.91 8.43
CA LEU A 68 7.12 -13.99 8.96
C LEU A 68 6.35 -12.66 8.88
N PRO A 69 6.81 -11.56 9.50
CA PRO A 69 6.10 -10.28 9.40
C PRO A 69 6.04 -9.80 7.96
N LEU A 70 7.10 -9.95 7.16
CA LEU A 70 7.10 -9.55 5.75
C LEU A 70 6.08 -10.33 4.93
N GLY A 71 6.04 -11.66 5.07
CA GLY A 71 5.06 -12.51 4.40
C GLY A 71 3.63 -12.20 4.83
N ALA A 72 3.40 -11.99 6.13
CA ALA A 72 2.10 -11.59 6.67
C ALA A 72 1.64 -10.24 6.10
N MET A 73 2.53 -9.24 6.07
CA MET A 73 2.24 -7.92 5.52
C MET A 73 1.92 -7.98 4.03
N LEU A 74 2.72 -8.70 3.23
CA LEU A 74 2.46 -8.91 1.80
C LEU A 74 1.13 -9.63 1.57
N GLY A 75 0.82 -10.67 2.34
CA GLY A 75 -0.44 -11.40 2.24
C GLY A 75 -1.66 -10.52 2.55
N VAL A 76 -1.62 -9.79 3.67
CA VAL A 76 -2.69 -8.88 4.08
C VAL A 76 -2.84 -7.71 3.10
N ALA A 77 -1.73 -7.16 2.61
CA ALA A 77 -1.72 -6.11 1.61
C ALA A 77 -2.34 -6.57 0.29
N ALA A 78 -1.90 -7.72 -0.23
CA ALA A 78 -2.45 -8.30 -1.45
C ALA A 78 -3.95 -8.61 -1.31
N TRP A 79 -4.37 -9.17 -0.18
CA TRP A 79 -5.78 -9.42 0.12
C TRP A 79 -6.62 -8.14 0.15
N THR A 80 -6.10 -7.10 0.78
CA THR A 80 -6.79 -5.81 0.93
C THR A 80 -6.94 -5.11 -0.43
N ALA A 81 -5.87 -5.07 -1.22
CA ALA A 81 -5.92 -4.55 -2.59
C ALA A 81 -6.82 -5.40 -3.50
N TRP A 82 -6.83 -6.73 -3.35
CA TRP A 82 -7.71 -7.63 -4.11
C TRP A 82 -9.19 -7.42 -3.79
N LYS A 83 -9.54 -7.19 -2.51
CA LYS A 83 -10.90 -6.82 -2.10
C LYS A 83 -11.32 -5.50 -2.76
N LYS A 84 -10.41 -4.51 -2.82
CA LYS A 84 -10.65 -3.23 -3.51
C LYS A 84 -10.79 -3.41 -5.02
N ALA A 85 -10.06 -4.35 -5.62
CA ALA A 85 -10.18 -4.72 -7.03
C ALA A 85 -11.46 -5.52 -7.40
N GLY A 86 -12.49 -5.50 -6.55
CA GLY A 86 -13.76 -6.20 -6.80
C GLY A 86 -13.64 -7.73 -6.76
N ARG A 87 -12.62 -8.28 -6.08
CA ARG A 87 -12.40 -9.74 -5.93
C ARG A 87 -12.32 -10.52 -7.25
N ARG A 88 -11.82 -9.89 -8.33
CA ARG A 88 -11.70 -10.55 -9.64
C ARG A 88 -10.80 -11.80 -9.58
N PRO A 89 -11.19 -12.92 -10.22
CA PRO A 89 -10.36 -14.12 -10.28
C PRO A 89 -8.99 -13.85 -10.88
N GLY A 90 -7.93 -14.30 -10.21
CA GLY A 90 -6.55 -14.11 -10.63
C GLY A 90 -5.99 -12.70 -10.41
N ALA A 91 -6.78 -11.71 -9.99
CA ALA A 91 -6.24 -10.39 -9.61
C ALA A 91 -5.36 -10.49 -8.36
N PHE A 92 -5.71 -11.36 -7.40
CA PHE A 92 -4.93 -11.59 -6.18
C PHE A 92 -3.47 -11.94 -6.49
N PHE A 93 -3.23 -12.95 -7.33
CA PHE A 93 -1.86 -13.39 -7.67
C PHE A 93 -1.06 -12.30 -8.39
N ARG A 94 -1.70 -11.52 -9.26
CA ARG A 94 -1.04 -10.41 -9.97
C ARG A 94 -0.66 -9.27 -9.03
N ILE A 95 -1.55 -8.96 -8.08
CA ILE A 95 -1.29 -7.97 -7.03
C ILE A 95 -0.17 -8.48 -6.13
N ALA A 96 -0.24 -9.72 -5.64
CA ALA A 96 0.79 -10.30 -4.80
C ALA A 96 2.16 -10.26 -5.49
N LEU A 97 2.23 -10.66 -6.77
CA LEU A 97 3.45 -10.58 -7.56
C LEU A 97 3.96 -9.14 -7.71
N ALA A 98 3.08 -8.17 -8.00
CA ALA A 98 3.48 -6.77 -8.12
C ALA A 98 4.04 -6.19 -6.81
N LEU A 99 3.39 -6.48 -5.69
CA LEU A 99 3.83 -6.06 -4.36
C LEU A 99 5.16 -6.72 -3.98
N THR A 100 5.30 -8.02 -4.22
CA THR A 100 6.56 -8.75 -3.98
C THR A 100 7.69 -8.23 -4.84
N LEU A 101 7.45 -7.90 -6.12
CA LEU A 101 8.47 -7.32 -7.00
C LEU A 101 8.88 -5.92 -6.52
N ALA A 102 7.93 -5.06 -6.13
CA ALA A 102 8.23 -3.74 -5.58
C ALA A 102 9.10 -3.84 -4.31
N GLU A 103 8.72 -4.74 -3.40
CA GLU A 103 9.48 -5.01 -2.17
C GLU A 103 10.87 -5.58 -2.46
N ALA A 104 10.97 -6.56 -3.38
CA ALA A 104 12.23 -7.18 -3.75
C ALA A 104 13.20 -6.19 -4.42
N VAL A 105 12.69 -5.29 -5.26
CA VAL A 105 13.50 -4.22 -5.88
C VAL A 105 14.02 -3.26 -4.80
N ALA A 106 13.16 -2.82 -3.88
CA ALA A 106 13.56 -1.90 -2.83
C ALA A 106 14.57 -2.54 -1.86
N MET A 107 14.27 -3.72 -1.33
CA MET A 107 15.17 -4.44 -0.42
C MET A 107 16.46 -4.88 -1.10
N GLY A 108 16.38 -5.31 -2.36
CA GLY A 108 17.55 -5.65 -3.17
C GLY A 108 18.51 -4.46 -3.32
N LEU A 109 17.98 -3.25 -3.53
CA LEU A 109 18.77 -2.03 -3.57
C LEU A 109 19.40 -1.72 -2.19
N PHE A 110 18.61 -1.81 -1.12
CA PHE A 110 19.07 -1.51 0.24
C PHE A 110 20.22 -2.42 0.70
N PHE A 111 20.07 -3.74 0.48
CA PHE A 111 21.08 -4.72 0.86
C PHE A 111 22.25 -4.77 -0.13
N GLY A 112 21.99 -4.62 -1.43
CA GLY A 112 23.02 -4.62 -2.47
C GLY A 112 24.02 -3.48 -2.28
N LEU A 113 23.53 -2.29 -1.89
CA LEU A 113 24.38 -1.12 -1.62
C LEU A 113 24.92 -1.07 -0.18
N ARG A 114 24.52 -2.03 0.69
CA ARG A 114 24.88 -2.06 2.12
C ARG A 114 24.59 -0.76 2.88
N ILE A 115 23.56 -0.03 2.43
CA ILE A 115 23.17 1.27 3.03
C ILE A 115 22.40 1.03 4.32
N VAL A 116 21.55 -0.01 4.35
CA VAL A 116 20.63 -0.28 5.45
C VAL A 116 21.11 -1.49 6.25
N PRO A 117 21.29 -1.38 7.58
CA PRO A 117 21.62 -2.53 8.41
C PRO A 117 20.49 -3.55 8.37
N ALA A 118 20.83 -4.81 8.18
CA ALA A 118 19.86 -5.89 8.06
C ALA A 118 19.25 -6.28 9.42
N ARG A 119 18.56 -5.33 10.06
CA ARG A 119 17.97 -5.47 11.39
C ARG A 119 16.44 -5.42 11.32
N PRO A 120 15.73 -6.23 12.13
CA PRO A 120 14.27 -6.21 12.20
C PRO A 120 13.67 -4.83 12.44
N GLU A 121 14.28 -4.05 13.34
CA GLU A 121 13.81 -2.71 13.72
C GLU A 121 13.83 -1.71 12.56
N THR A 122 14.68 -1.94 11.55
CA THR A 122 14.82 -1.07 10.39
C THR A 122 14.04 -1.62 9.19
N ILE A 123 14.19 -2.91 8.91
CA ILE A 123 13.58 -3.53 7.72
C ILE A 123 12.05 -3.54 7.84
N VAL A 124 11.50 -4.02 8.96
CA VAL A 124 10.04 -4.23 9.07
C VAL A 124 9.26 -2.92 8.89
N PRO A 125 9.63 -1.79 9.51
CA PRO A 125 8.92 -0.54 9.25
C PRO A 125 9.13 0.02 7.83
N MET A 126 10.33 -0.12 7.25
CA MET A 126 10.59 0.29 5.86
C MET A 126 9.73 -0.49 4.87
N SER A 127 9.78 -1.83 4.94
CA SER A 127 8.94 -2.73 4.16
C SER A 127 7.46 -2.42 4.37
N GLY A 128 7.04 -2.15 5.61
CA GLY A 128 5.66 -1.79 5.91
C GLY A 128 5.17 -0.55 5.16
N MET A 129 6.00 0.47 5.06
CA MET A 129 5.67 1.68 4.29
C MET A 129 5.67 1.43 2.79
N ILE A 130 6.64 0.67 2.27
CA ILE A 130 6.75 0.36 0.84
C ILE A 130 5.58 -0.52 0.38
N VAL A 131 5.36 -1.66 1.06
CA VAL A 131 4.24 -2.58 0.79
C VAL A 131 2.89 -1.88 0.99
N GLY A 132 2.76 -1.04 2.02
CA GLY A 132 1.56 -0.27 2.28
C GLY A 132 1.22 0.70 1.15
N ASN A 133 2.21 1.41 0.61
CA ASN A 133 2.00 2.29 -0.54
C ASN A 133 1.72 1.47 -1.82
N ALA A 134 2.47 0.40 -2.08
CA ALA A 134 2.22 -0.50 -3.21
C ALA A 134 0.80 -1.09 -3.19
N MET A 135 0.27 -1.44 -2.01
CA MET A 135 -1.12 -1.85 -1.83
C MET A 135 -2.12 -0.78 -2.28
N ILE A 136 -1.89 0.48 -1.89
CA ILE A 136 -2.75 1.61 -2.27
C ILE A 136 -2.72 1.80 -3.80
N VAL A 137 -1.52 1.79 -4.39
CA VAL A 137 -1.32 1.89 -5.85
C VAL A 137 -2.04 0.77 -6.57
N ALA A 138 -1.86 -0.49 -6.14
CA ALA A 138 -2.51 -1.64 -6.75
C ALA A 138 -4.04 -1.56 -6.68
N GLY A 139 -4.58 -1.19 -5.51
CA GLY A 139 -6.02 -1.05 -5.32
C GLY A 139 -6.62 0.08 -6.16
N LEU A 140 -5.94 1.23 -6.25
CA LEU A 140 -6.38 2.35 -7.08
C LEU A 140 -6.23 2.04 -8.58
N PHE A 141 -5.22 1.25 -8.97
CA PHE A 141 -4.99 0.88 -10.37
C PHE A 141 -6.17 0.06 -10.90
N TYR A 142 -6.59 -0.96 -10.15
CA TYR A 142 -7.74 -1.76 -10.55
C TYR A 142 -9.04 -0.97 -10.53
N ASP A 143 -9.23 -0.11 -9.53
CA ASP A 143 -10.40 0.77 -9.45
C ASP A 143 -10.51 1.65 -10.72
N ARG A 144 -9.42 2.31 -11.09
CA ARG A 144 -9.34 3.18 -12.29
C ARG A 144 -9.44 2.39 -13.59
N LEU A 145 -8.76 1.25 -13.69
CA LEU A 145 -8.81 0.41 -14.87
C LEU A 145 -10.23 -0.12 -15.13
N LEU A 146 -10.92 -0.56 -14.07
CA LEU A 146 -12.28 -1.08 -14.18
C LEU A 146 -13.30 0.02 -14.46
N ALA A 147 -13.12 1.22 -13.87
CA ALA A 147 -13.93 2.39 -14.19
C ALA A 147 -13.77 2.79 -15.66
N GLY A 148 -12.52 2.99 -16.13
CA GLY A 148 -12.24 3.36 -17.52
C GLY A 148 -12.71 2.31 -18.53
N ARG A 149 -12.65 1.02 -18.18
CA ARG A 149 -13.24 -0.05 -18.99
C ARG A 149 -14.76 0.10 -19.13
N ARG A 150 -15.47 0.39 -18.03
CA ARG A 150 -16.94 0.55 -18.03
C ARG A 150 -17.36 1.78 -18.81
N GLU A 151 -16.67 2.90 -18.59
CA GLU A 151 -16.97 4.17 -19.26
C GLU A 151 -16.71 4.14 -20.77
N ARG A 152 -15.75 3.32 -21.22
CA ARG A 152 -15.34 3.24 -22.63
C ARG A 152 -15.67 1.91 -23.29
N GLU A 153 -16.64 1.15 -22.77
CA GLU A 153 -16.96 -0.19 -23.24
C GLU A 153 -17.28 -0.21 -24.75
N GLU A 154 -18.12 0.71 -25.22
CA GLU A 154 -18.49 0.83 -26.64
C GLU A 154 -17.29 1.12 -27.53
N VAL A 155 -16.41 2.03 -27.10
CA VAL A 155 -15.18 2.38 -27.81
C VAL A 155 -14.25 1.17 -27.90
N LEU A 156 -14.08 0.43 -26.80
CA LEU A 156 -13.25 -0.79 -26.78
C LEU A 156 -13.78 -1.84 -27.76
N ILE A 157 -15.11 -2.03 -27.82
CA ILE A 157 -15.75 -2.96 -28.77
C ILE A 157 -15.52 -2.49 -30.21
N LEU A 158 -15.62 -1.18 -30.48
CA LEU A 158 -15.35 -0.62 -31.81
C LEU A 158 -13.91 -0.87 -32.25
N TRP A 159 -12.92 -0.60 -31.40
CA TRP A 159 -11.52 -0.88 -31.70
C TRP A 159 -11.30 -2.35 -32.06
N LEU A 160 -11.85 -3.27 -31.27
CA LEU A 160 -11.75 -4.70 -31.53
C LEU A 160 -12.46 -5.10 -32.84
N SER A 161 -13.61 -4.49 -33.15
CA SER A 161 -14.36 -4.73 -34.38
C SER A 161 -13.62 -4.25 -35.63
N LEU A 162 -12.79 -3.21 -35.49
CA LEU A 162 -11.91 -2.70 -36.53
C LEU A 162 -10.58 -3.50 -36.66
N GLY A 163 -10.44 -4.61 -35.93
CA GLY A 163 -9.27 -5.49 -36.00
C GLY A 163 -8.11 -5.07 -35.09
N ALA A 164 -8.32 -4.12 -34.17
CA ALA A 164 -7.29 -3.78 -33.19
C ALA A 164 -7.02 -4.93 -32.22
N ASP A 165 -5.75 -5.10 -31.85
CA ASP A 165 -5.39 -6.09 -30.84
C ASP A 165 -5.80 -5.63 -29.42
N ARG A 166 -5.77 -6.58 -28.48
CA ARG A 166 -6.17 -6.33 -27.08
C ARG A 166 -5.24 -5.33 -26.38
N ARG A 167 -3.98 -5.23 -26.77
CA ARG A 167 -3.00 -4.31 -26.18
C ARG A 167 -3.23 -2.89 -26.68
N GLN A 168 -3.59 -2.72 -27.95
CA GLN A 168 -3.97 -1.44 -28.56
C GLN A 168 -5.20 -0.87 -27.86
N ALA A 169 -6.27 -1.66 -27.75
CA ALA A 169 -7.49 -1.24 -27.05
C ALA A 169 -7.26 -0.99 -25.53
N TYR A 170 -6.40 -1.78 -24.89
CA TYR A 170 -6.06 -1.64 -23.47
C TYR A 170 -5.19 -0.42 -23.13
N ARG A 171 -4.35 0.03 -24.07
CA ARG A 171 -3.23 0.94 -23.78
C ARG A 171 -3.68 2.23 -23.12
N GLU A 172 -4.71 2.87 -23.65
CA GLU A 172 -5.15 4.20 -23.19
C GLU A 172 -5.70 4.14 -21.76
N ILE A 173 -6.69 3.27 -21.51
CA ILE A 173 -7.30 3.09 -20.19
C ILE A 173 -6.26 2.70 -19.12
N ALA A 174 -5.27 1.91 -19.51
CA ALA A 174 -4.24 1.45 -18.60
C ALA A 174 -3.17 2.50 -18.32
N GLN A 175 -2.80 3.31 -19.32
CA GLN A 175 -1.89 4.43 -19.12
C GLN A 175 -2.50 5.50 -18.21
N GLU A 176 -3.79 5.78 -18.37
CA GLU A 176 -4.53 6.66 -17.46
C GLU A 176 -4.55 6.12 -16.03
N ALA A 177 -4.84 4.82 -15.87
CA ALA A 177 -4.79 4.16 -14.56
C ALA A 177 -3.39 4.23 -13.93
N VAL A 178 -2.31 3.93 -14.68
CA VAL A 178 -0.93 4.07 -14.20
C VAL A 178 -0.67 5.50 -13.73
N ARG A 179 -0.92 6.50 -14.57
CA ARG A 179 -0.67 7.92 -14.23
C ARG A 179 -1.42 8.32 -12.97
N ALA A 180 -2.72 8.05 -12.91
CA ALA A 180 -3.56 8.40 -11.78
C ALA A 180 -3.09 7.76 -10.46
N THR A 181 -2.57 6.53 -10.52
CA THR A 181 -2.14 5.80 -9.32
C THR A 181 -0.78 6.23 -8.78
N MET A 182 0.08 6.78 -9.63
CA MET A 182 1.41 7.23 -9.22
C MET A 182 1.40 8.65 -8.63
N LEU A 183 0.42 9.47 -9.00
CA LEU A 183 0.32 10.86 -8.55
C LEU A 183 0.41 11.02 -7.03
N PRO A 184 -0.34 10.27 -6.19
CA PRO A 184 -0.27 10.44 -4.73
C PRO A 184 1.15 10.25 -4.16
N SER A 185 1.90 9.26 -4.68
CA SER A 185 3.28 9.01 -4.23
C SER A 185 4.23 10.14 -4.66
N LEU A 186 4.03 10.70 -5.87
CA LEU A 186 4.79 11.86 -6.34
C LEU A 186 4.44 13.15 -5.59
N ASP A 187 3.17 13.34 -5.23
CA ASP A 187 2.75 14.52 -4.47
C ASP A 187 3.24 14.45 -3.02
N THR A 188 3.32 13.25 -2.45
CA THR A 188 3.96 13.04 -1.14
C THR A 188 5.44 13.43 -1.18
N LEU A 189 6.18 13.10 -2.26
CA LEU A 189 7.58 13.52 -2.42
C LEU A 189 7.76 15.04 -2.43
N LYS A 190 6.83 15.78 -3.05
CA LYS A 190 6.91 17.25 -3.16
C LYS A 190 6.66 17.96 -1.83
N THR A 191 5.96 17.30 -0.91
CA THR A 191 5.42 17.92 0.33
C THR A 191 6.08 17.41 1.61
N VAL A 192 6.69 16.22 1.56
CA VAL A 192 7.38 15.62 2.71
C VAL A 192 8.54 16.50 3.18
N GLY A 193 8.65 16.69 4.49
CA GLY A 193 9.66 17.55 5.11
C GLY A 193 9.26 19.03 5.23
N ILE A 194 8.24 19.49 4.50
CA ILE A 194 7.69 20.86 4.63
C ILE A 194 6.37 20.82 5.41
N VAL A 195 5.43 19.99 4.96
CA VAL A 195 4.07 19.93 5.54
C VAL A 195 3.94 18.80 6.55
N GLN A 196 4.63 17.68 6.29
CA GLN A 196 4.59 16.49 7.13
C GLN A 196 6.00 16.04 7.50
N LEU A 197 6.20 15.75 8.78
CA LEU A 197 7.39 15.07 9.29
C LEU A 197 7.09 13.58 9.44
N PRO A 198 7.76 12.70 8.68
CA PRO A 198 7.47 11.27 8.72
C PRO A 198 7.72 10.63 10.08
N GLY A 199 6.87 9.68 10.46
CA GLY A 199 6.88 9.04 11.78
C GLY A 199 8.16 8.24 12.10
N MET A 200 8.76 7.56 11.12
CA MET A 200 10.05 6.87 11.35
C MET A 200 11.16 7.89 11.63
N MET A 201 11.25 8.96 10.84
CA MET A 201 12.26 10.00 11.03
C MET A 201 12.15 10.65 12.40
N THR A 202 10.94 11.06 12.79
CA THR A 202 10.71 11.66 14.11
C THR A 202 10.94 10.64 15.22
N GLY A 203 10.51 9.39 15.05
CA GLY A 203 10.75 8.30 16.00
C GLY A 203 12.24 8.03 16.23
N MET A 204 13.06 8.02 15.18
CA MET A 204 14.51 7.88 15.29
C MET A 204 15.15 9.04 16.05
N ILE A 205 14.72 10.27 15.76
CA ILE A 205 15.22 11.48 16.45
C ILE A 205 14.85 11.44 17.94
N VAL A 206 13.60 11.10 18.26
CA VAL A 206 13.13 10.96 19.65
C VAL A 206 13.87 9.83 20.38
N ALA A 207 14.23 8.75 19.67
CA ALA A 207 15.05 7.67 20.20
C ALA A 207 16.56 8.02 20.33
N GLY A 208 16.96 9.26 20.03
CA GLY A 208 18.33 9.76 20.20
C GLY A 208 19.25 9.58 18.99
N ALA A 209 18.74 9.16 17.83
CA ALA A 209 19.54 9.13 16.60
C ALA A 209 19.84 10.54 16.08
N SER A 210 20.94 10.71 15.35
CA SER A 210 21.27 12.01 14.76
C SER A 210 20.22 12.42 13.71
N PRO A 211 19.78 13.70 13.69
CA PRO A 211 18.80 14.17 12.72
C PRO A 211 19.23 13.94 11.27
N LEU A 212 20.51 14.15 10.95
CA LEU A 212 21.04 13.92 9.60
C LEU A 212 20.91 12.46 9.15
N LEU A 213 21.14 11.50 10.06
CA LEU A 213 20.98 10.08 9.75
C LEU A 213 19.50 9.75 9.52
N ALA A 214 18.62 10.24 10.38
CA ALA A 214 17.17 10.03 10.25
C ALA A 214 16.63 10.61 8.93
N ILE A 215 17.08 11.80 8.54
CA ILE A 215 16.74 12.43 7.25
C ILE A 215 17.23 11.57 6.08
N GLY A 216 18.46 11.06 6.14
CA GLY A 216 19.02 10.20 5.10
C GLY A 216 18.19 8.93 4.86
N TYR A 217 17.82 8.23 5.94
CA TYR A 217 16.93 7.07 5.85
C TYR A 217 15.54 7.45 5.31
N GLN A 218 15.01 8.60 5.73
CA GLN A 218 13.70 9.04 5.28
C GLN A 218 13.67 9.36 3.78
N ILE A 219 14.70 10.04 3.26
CA ILE A 219 14.83 10.31 1.81
C ILE A 219 14.89 8.98 1.05
N LEU A 220 15.70 8.03 1.52
CA LEU A 220 15.81 6.71 0.91
C LEU A 220 14.46 5.98 0.84
N ILE A 221 13.69 6.00 1.93
CA ILE A 221 12.36 5.40 2.00
C ILE A 221 11.39 6.08 1.03
N MET A 222 11.43 7.41 0.96
CA MET A 222 10.57 8.16 0.05
C MET A 222 10.85 7.81 -1.41
N TYR A 223 12.12 7.66 -1.79
CA TYR A 223 12.50 7.19 -3.12
C TYR A 223 12.08 5.74 -3.36
N ALA A 224 12.23 4.87 -2.37
CA ALA A 224 11.78 3.48 -2.47
C ALA A 224 10.26 3.35 -2.60
N ILE A 225 9.48 4.20 -1.91
CA ILE A 225 8.02 4.26 -2.06
C ILE A 225 7.65 4.70 -3.48
N ALA A 226 8.30 5.74 -4.01
CA ALA A 226 8.05 6.23 -5.36
C ALA A 226 8.43 5.18 -6.43
N GLY A 227 9.59 4.54 -6.28
CA GLY A 227 10.04 3.46 -7.14
C GLY A 227 9.13 2.23 -7.04
N GLY A 228 8.73 1.85 -5.83
CA GLY A 228 7.80 0.75 -5.57
C GLY A 228 6.42 0.99 -6.18
N ALA A 229 5.92 2.23 -6.14
CA ALA A 229 4.71 2.64 -6.86
C ALA A 229 4.84 2.45 -8.37
N ALA A 230 5.97 2.88 -8.96
CA ALA A 230 6.25 2.70 -10.38
C ALA A 230 6.33 1.21 -10.78
N VAL A 231 7.07 0.40 -10.00
CA VAL A 231 7.20 -1.05 -10.23
C VAL A 231 5.84 -1.74 -10.13
N THR A 232 5.05 -1.39 -9.11
CA THR A 232 3.71 -1.95 -8.91
C THR A 232 2.80 -1.61 -10.10
N ALA A 233 2.73 -0.33 -10.48
CA ALA A 233 1.88 0.14 -11.58
C ALA A 233 2.31 -0.47 -12.93
N ALA A 234 3.61 -0.52 -13.22
CA ALA A 234 4.15 -1.13 -14.44
C ALA A 234 3.87 -2.63 -14.50
N THR A 235 4.04 -3.34 -13.38
CA THR A 235 3.74 -4.78 -13.31
C THR A 235 2.26 -5.04 -13.56
N LEU A 236 1.37 -4.28 -12.94
CA LEU A 236 -0.08 -4.43 -13.12
C LEU A 236 -0.54 -4.02 -14.52
N TYR A 237 0.07 -2.99 -15.11
CA TYR A 237 -0.14 -2.61 -16.51
C TYR A 237 0.11 -3.79 -17.46
N VAL A 238 1.22 -4.52 -17.27
CA VAL A 238 1.53 -5.68 -18.11
C VAL A 238 0.61 -6.86 -17.80
N LEU A 239 0.36 -7.15 -16.52
CA LEU A 239 -0.28 -8.40 -16.11
C LEU A 239 -1.82 -8.37 -16.14
N SER A 240 -2.46 -7.21 -16.19
CA SER A 240 -3.93 -7.11 -16.10
C SER A 240 -4.66 -7.18 -17.44
N VAL A 241 -3.96 -7.23 -18.58
CA VAL A 241 -4.57 -7.44 -19.92
C VAL A 241 -5.53 -8.63 -19.94
N PRO A 242 -5.19 -9.83 -19.42
CA PRO A 242 -6.08 -11.00 -19.44
C PRO A 242 -7.27 -10.91 -18.48
N LEU A 243 -7.33 -9.87 -17.61
CA LEU A 243 -8.48 -9.61 -16.75
C LEU A 243 -9.56 -8.81 -17.47
N VAL A 244 -9.18 -8.02 -18.47
CA VAL A 244 -10.09 -7.20 -19.27
C VAL A 244 -10.51 -7.94 -20.54
N PHE A 245 -9.59 -8.67 -21.16
CA PHE A 245 -9.80 -9.34 -22.44
C PHE A 245 -9.59 -10.86 -22.38
N THR A 246 -10.30 -11.60 -23.23
CA THR A 246 -10.05 -13.03 -23.45
C THR A 246 -8.84 -13.25 -24.37
N SER A 247 -8.40 -14.51 -24.50
CA SER A 247 -7.36 -14.88 -25.48
C SER A 247 -7.82 -14.67 -26.94
N ALA A 248 -9.13 -14.64 -27.18
CA ALA A 248 -9.73 -14.41 -28.50
C ALA A 248 -9.99 -12.92 -28.80
N HIS A 249 -9.32 -12.00 -28.09
CA HIS A 249 -9.48 -10.55 -28.28
C HIS A 249 -10.90 -10.03 -28.03
N GLN A 250 -11.65 -10.67 -27.13
CA GLN A 250 -13.01 -10.22 -26.76
C GLN A 250 -13.01 -9.56 -25.38
N LEU A 251 -13.89 -8.59 -25.18
CA LEU A 251 -14.10 -7.99 -23.87
C LEU A 251 -14.75 -9.01 -22.93
N ARG A 252 -14.18 -9.19 -21.75
CA ARG A 252 -14.57 -10.25 -20.79
C ARG A 252 -15.69 -9.74 -19.89
N ARG A 253 -16.97 -10.07 -20.17
CA ARG A 253 -18.13 -9.61 -19.37
C ARG A 253 -17.92 -9.84 -17.86
#